data_AF-A0A1A7X8F6-F1
#
_entry.id   AF-A0A1A7X8F6-F1
#
_cell.length_a   1.000
_cell.length_b   1.000
_cell.length_c   1.000
_cell.angle_alpha   90.00
_cell.angle_beta   90.00
_cell.angle_gamma   90.00
#
_symmetry.space_group_name_H-M   'P 1'
#
loop_
_entity.id
_entity.type
_entity.pdbx_description
1 polymer ?
#
loop_
_entity_poly.entity_id
_entity_poly.type
_entity_poly.pdbx_seq_one_letter_code
_entity_poly.pdbx_strand_id
1 'polypeptide(L)'
;KLVSKKFPECSFLCFLHFQMDLVNTIGESAALGASGVVMWGGTKDYNNKAACQSLSEYLSSTFNPYVANVTAAAMLCSKVLCQSHGRCVRKDYNSSEYLHLNPAYFSILRAGGRYIAVGLPTASDLNAWVENFTCQCYAGWSCAPQLKSPTRIQVIRV
;
A
#
# COMPACT_ATOMS: atom_id res chain seq x y z
N LYS A 1 9.28 0.29 -12.72
CA LYS A 1 9.26 -1.16 -12.44
C LYS A 1 7.84 -1.51 -12.02
N LEU A 2 7.13 -2.29 -12.84
CA LEU A 2 5.90 -2.97 -12.43
C LEU A 2 6.33 -4.29 -11.80
N VAL A 3 5.85 -4.59 -10.60
CA VAL A 3 6.13 -5.87 -9.96
C VAL A 3 4.99 -6.81 -10.33
N SER A 4 5.31 -7.80 -11.17
CA SER A 4 4.42 -8.91 -11.51
C SER A 4 4.77 -10.06 -10.57
N LYS A 5 3.97 -10.28 -9.52
CA LYS A 5 4.22 -11.34 -8.53
C LYS A 5 3.44 -12.59 -8.87
N LYS A 6 4.13 -13.62 -9.39
CA LYS A 6 3.54 -14.92 -9.77
C LYS A 6 3.26 -15.72 -8.52
N PHE A 7 1.98 -15.77 -8.15
CA PHE A 7 1.47 -16.70 -7.17
C PHE A 7 1.55 -18.12 -7.79
N PRO A 8 2.45 -19.00 -7.32
CA PRO A 8 2.55 -20.36 -7.84
C PRO A 8 1.34 -21.18 -7.40
N GLU A 9 1.06 -22.27 -8.12
CA GLU A 9 -0.11 -23.14 -8.05
C GLU A 9 -0.45 -23.69 -6.64
N CYS A 10 -1.04 -22.83 -5.82
CA CYS A 10 -1.93 -23.19 -4.73
C CYS A 10 -2.95 -22.05 -4.71
N SER A 11 -4.23 -22.39 -4.82
CA SER A 11 -5.40 -21.53 -4.98
C SER A 11 -5.16 -20.11 -4.45
N PHE A 12 -5.57 -19.07 -5.19
CA PHE A 12 -5.47 -17.65 -4.80
C PHE A 12 -5.70 -17.32 -3.31
N LEU A 13 -6.50 -18.15 -2.64
CA LEU A 13 -6.82 -18.12 -1.21
C LEU A 13 -5.79 -18.74 -0.23
N CYS A 14 -4.91 -19.65 -0.65
CA CYS A 14 -3.98 -20.36 0.24
C CYS A 14 -2.74 -19.53 0.59
N PHE A 15 -2.23 -18.73 -0.36
CA PHE A 15 -1.00 -17.94 -0.17
C PHE A 15 -1.22 -16.53 0.39
N LEU A 16 -2.46 -16.06 0.49
CA LEU A 16 -2.77 -14.75 1.07
C LEU A 16 -3.73 -14.85 2.26
N HIS A 17 -3.80 -16.05 2.86
CA HIS A 17 -4.70 -16.34 3.96
C HIS A 17 -4.36 -15.50 5.21
N PHE A 18 -3.10 -15.10 5.34
CA PHE A 18 -2.62 -14.32 6.46
C PHE A 18 -2.20 -12.92 6.03
N GLN A 19 -2.48 -11.92 6.88
CA GLN A 19 -2.11 -10.53 6.65
C GLN A 19 -0.60 -10.36 6.36
N MET A 20 0.25 -11.21 6.94
CA MET A 20 1.70 -11.17 6.70
C MET A 20 2.09 -11.45 5.24
N ASP A 21 1.33 -12.27 4.52
CA ASP A 21 1.63 -12.55 3.11
C ASP A 21 1.38 -11.31 2.25
N LEU A 22 0.33 -10.53 2.56
CA LEU A 22 0.07 -9.25 1.91
C LEU A 22 1.19 -8.24 2.19
N VAL A 23 1.69 -8.21 3.43
CA VAL A 23 2.84 -7.39 3.86
C VAL A 23 4.09 -7.77 3.09
N ASN A 24 4.46 -9.05 3.05
CA ASN A 24 5.65 -9.55 2.38
C ASN A 24 5.52 -9.56 0.84
N THR A 25 4.38 -9.15 0.29
CA THR A 25 4.13 -9.09 -1.16
C THR A 25 3.86 -7.69 -1.67
N ILE A 26 2.66 -7.19 -1.41
CA ILE A 26 2.21 -5.87 -1.84
C ILE A 26 2.89 -4.79 -1.00
N GLY A 27 2.98 -5.00 0.32
CA GLY A 27 3.69 -4.11 1.22
C GLY A 27 5.16 -3.95 0.81
N GLU A 28 5.85 -5.07 0.56
CA GLU A 28 7.24 -5.07 0.09
C GLU A 28 7.40 -4.34 -1.25
N SER A 29 6.49 -4.58 -2.19
CA SER A 29 6.51 -3.89 -3.48
C SER A 29 6.35 -2.37 -3.31
N ALA A 30 5.45 -1.94 -2.43
CA ALA A 30 5.24 -0.52 -2.15
C ALA A 30 6.43 0.11 -1.42
N ALA A 31 7.01 -0.60 -0.44
CA ALA A 31 8.17 -0.16 0.31
C ALA A 31 9.40 0.05 -0.59
N LEU A 32 9.58 -0.80 -1.59
CA LEU A 32 10.66 -0.66 -2.59
C LEU A 32 10.34 0.33 -3.73
N GLY A 33 9.23 1.08 -3.63
CA GLY A 33 8.86 2.08 -4.63
C GLY A 33 8.41 1.48 -5.96
N ALA A 34 7.73 0.34 -5.98
CA ALA A 34 7.06 -0.12 -7.19
C ALA A 34 6.06 0.94 -7.70
N SER A 35 5.87 1.03 -9.02
CA SER A 35 4.82 1.90 -9.59
C SER A 35 3.41 1.33 -9.38
N GLY A 36 3.32 0.05 -9.02
CA GLY A 36 2.09 -0.69 -8.84
C GLY A 36 2.33 -2.19 -8.86
N VAL A 37 1.28 -2.94 -8.55
CA VAL A 37 1.24 -4.40 -8.55
C VAL A 37 0.14 -4.85 -9.48
N VAL A 38 0.41 -5.91 -10.25
CA VAL A 38 -0.62 -6.60 -11.05
C VAL A 38 -0.94 -7.90 -10.34
N MET A 39 -2.23 -8.13 -10.08
CA MET A 39 -2.77 -9.37 -9.54
C MET A 39 -3.46 -10.14 -10.67
N TRP A 40 -3.22 -11.45 -10.78
CA TRP A 40 -3.81 -12.29 -11.83
C TRP A 40 -4.22 -13.64 -11.26
N GLY A 41 -5.42 -14.13 -11.60
CA GLY A 41 -5.90 -15.45 -11.19
C GLY A 41 -6.09 -16.39 -12.37
N GLY A 42 -5.89 -17.69 -12.15
CA GLY A 42 -6.17 -18.73 -13.13
C GLY A 42 -7.64 -19.12 -13.15
N THR A 43 -8.14 -19.65 -14.27
CA THR A 43 -9.54 -20.10 -14.41
C THR A 43 -9.96 -21.14 -13.37
N LYS A 44 -9.02 -21.90 -12.82
CA LYS A 44 -9.27 -22.86 -11.73
C LYS A 44 -9.61 -22.20 -10.39
N ASP A 45 -9.18 -20.95 -10.15
CA ASP A 45 -9.38 -20.23 -8.88
C ASP A 45 -10.84 -19.79 -8.65
N TYR A 46 -11.63 -19.72 -9.71
CA TYR A 46 -13.03 -19.26 -9.69
C TYR A 46 -13.93 -20.19 -10.53
N ASN A 47 -13.64 -21.50 -10.48
CA ASN A 47 -14.30 -22.51 -11.30
C ASN A 47 -15.72 -22.90 -10.84
N ASN A 48 -16.17 -22.40 -9.68
CA ASN A 48 -17.49 -22.68 -9.14
C ASN A 48 -18.01 -21.51 -8.29
N LYS A 49 -19.32 -21.50 -8.02
CA LYS A 49 -19.99 -20.42 -7.28
C LYS A 49 -19.40 -20.20 -5.87
N ALA A 50 -19.09 -21.27 -5.14
CA ALA A 50 -18.54 -21.17 -3.80
C ALA A 50 -17.14 -20.54 -3.81
N ALA A 51 -16.30 -20.89 -4.78
CA ALA A 51 -14.99 -20.29 -4.98
C ALA A 51 -15.09 -18.78 -5.29
N CYS A 52 -16.01 -18.38 -6.18
CA CYS A 52 -16.26 -16.97 -6.47
C CYS A 52 -16.76 -16.19 -5.24
N GLN A 53 -17.65 -16.77 -4.44
CA GLN A 53 -18.16 -16.14 -3.22
C GLN A 53 -17.05 -15.96 -2.18
N SER A 54 -16.27 -17.01 -1.93
CA SER A 54 -15.13 -16.96 -1.01
C SER A 54 -14.09 -15.93 -1.44
N LEU A 55 -13.79 -15.86 -2.75
CA LEU A 55 -12.91 -14.82 -3.29
C LEU A 55 -13.49 -13.41 -3.10
N SER A 56 -14.79 -13.22 -3.34
CA SER A 56 -15.45 -11.92 -3.15
C SER A 56 -15.40 -11.46 -1.67
N GLU A 57 -15.59 -12.39 -0.74
CA GLU A 57 -15.50 -12.13 0.70
C GLU A 57 -14.06 -11.78 1.11
N TYR A 58 -13.07 -12.54 0.63
CA TYR A 58 -11.66 -12.25 0.86
C TYR A 58 -11.26 -10.87 0.31
N LEU A 59 -11.69 -10.54 -0.92
CA LEU A 59 -11.41 -9.26 -1.55
C LEU A 59 -11.99 -8.11 -0.73
N SER A 60 -13.25 -8.21 -0.32
CA SER A 60 -13.95 -7.12 0.38
C SER A 60 -13.51 -6.93 1.84
N SER A 61 -13.20 -8.02 2.56
CA SER A 61 -12.87 -7.99 3.98
C SER A 61 -11.39 -7.73 4.28
N THR A 62 -10.50 -8.27 3.45
CA THR A 62 -9.07 -8.39 3.79
C THR A 62 -8.21 -7.66 2.77
N PHE A 63 -8.30 -8.06 1.49
CA PHE A 63 -7.39 -7.61 0.45
C PHE A 63 -7.60 -6.14 0.09
N ASN A 64 -8.82 -5.75 -0.28
CA ASN A 64 -9.10 -4.37 -0.74
C ASN A 64 -8.81 -3.34 0.36
N PRO A 65 -9.20 -3.54 1.64
CA PRO A 65 -8.83 -2.62 2.72
C PRO A 65 -7.31 -2.51 2.91
N TYR A 66 -6.57 -3.63 2.80
CA TYR A 66 -5.12 -3.63 2.90
C TYR A 66 -4.46 -2.84 1.75
N VAL A 67 -4.88 -3.09 0.51
CA VAL A 67 -4.39 -2.36 -0.67
C VAL A 67 -4.71 -0.87 -0.55
N ALA A 68 -5.90 -0.52 -0.06
CA ALA A 68 -6.26 0.87 0.19
C ALA A 68 -5.35 1.52 1.25
N ASN A 69 -5.02 0.81 2.34
CA ASN A 69 -4.10 1.29 3.36
C ASN A 69 -2.71 1.58 2.77
N VAL A 70 -2.08 0.58 2.12
CA VAL A 70 -0.74 0.73 1.52
C VAL A 70 -0.72 1.83 0.46
N THR A 71 -1.75 1.91 -0.38
CA THR A 71 -1.82 2.92 -1.43
C THR A 71 -1.96 4.32 -0.83
N ALA A 72 -2.82 4.49 0.17
CA ALA A 72 -2.98 5.77 0.85
C ALA A 72 -1.71 6.17 1.62
N ALA A 73 -1.00 5.22 2.25
CA ALA A 73 0.29 5.46 2.88
C ALA A 73 1.33 5.95 1.88
N ALA A 74 1.45 5.29 0.72
CA ALA A 74 2.38 5.67 -0.34
C ALA A 74 2.07 7.07 -0.91
N MET A 75 0.78 7.38 -1.14
CA MET A 75 0.34 8.71 -1.58
C MET A 75 0.65 9.79 -0.54
N LEU A 76 0.39 9.51 0.75
CA LEU A 76 0.68 10.44 1.83
C LEU A 76 2.18 10.67 1.97
N CYS A 77 2.99 9.61 1.94
CA CYS A 77 4.45 9.70 1.99
C CYS A 77 5.00 10.52 0.82
N SER A 78 4.51 10.28 -0.40
CA SER A 78 4.86 11.09 -1.57
C SER A 78 4.58 12.58 -1.32
N LYS A 79 3.42 12.92 -0.74
CA LYS A 79 3.03 14.29 -0.43
C LYS A 79 3.89 14.94 0.65
N VAL A 80 4.10 14.25 1.78
CA VAL A 80 4.73 14.83 2.97
C VAL A 80 6.25 14.74 2.96
N LEU A 81 6.85 13.79 2.23
CA LEU A 81 8.30 13.58 2.21
C LEU A 81 8.93 13.90 0.85
N CYS A 82 8.25 13.56 -0.24
CA CYS A 82 8.78 13.68 -1.60
C CYS A 82 8.12 14.79 -2.43
N GLN A 83 7.47 15.74 -1.75
CA GLN A 83 6.92 16.96 -2.35
C GLN A 83 5.88 16.69 -3.45
N SER A 84 5.24 15.52 -3.45
CA SER A 84 4.37 15.00 -4.51
C SER A 84 5.06 14.79 -5.88
N HIS A 85 6.39 14.88 -5.93
CA HIS A 85 7.21 14.79 -7.14
C HIS A 85 8.02 13.49 -7.22
N GLY A 86 7.84 12.61 -6.25
CA GLY A 86 8.51 11.32 -6.19
C GLY A 86 7.76 10.33 -5.33
N ARG A 87 8.22 9.09 -5.36
CA ARG A 87 7.74 8.00 -4.52
C ARG A 87 8.72 7.75 -3.38
N CYS A 88 8.17 7.31 -2.25
CA CYS A 88 8.99 6.84 -1.15
C CYS A 88 9.57 5.47 -1.46
N VAL A 89 10.85 5.28 -1.15
CA VAL A 89 11.60 4.05 -1.34
C VAL A 89 12.35 3.77 -0.05
N ARG A 90 12.28 2.53 0.44
CA ARG A 90 12.99 2.11 1.65
C ARG A 90 14.50 2.30 1.45
N LYS A 91 15.17 2.87 2.45
CA LYS A 91 16.60 3.16 2.39
C LYS A 91 17.44 1.89 2.41
N ASP A 92 17.12 0.99 3.31
CA ASP A 92 17.74 -0.33 3.39
C ASP A 92 16.79 -1.38 2.80
N TYR A 93 17.25 -2.09 1.78
CA TYR A 93 16.42 -3.12 1.15
C TYR A 93 16.26 -4.36 2.05
N ASN A 94 17.14 -4.58 3.03
CA ASN A 94 17.09 -5.73 3.94
C ASN A 94 16.26 -5.48 5.21
N SER A 95 15.89 -4.23 5.46
CA SER A 95 15.13 -3.87 6.65
C SER A 95 13.64 -4.19 6.48
N SER A 96 12.91 -4.33 7.59
CA SER A 96 11.53 -4.83 7.60
C SER A 96 10.46 -3.74 7.72
N GLU A 97 10.78 -2.51 7.31
CA GLU A 97 9.83 -1.39 7.38
C GLU A 97 8.94 -1.33 6.14
N TYR A 98 7.65 -1.10 6.39
CA TYR A 98 6.62 -1.06 5.36
C TYR A 98 5.86 0.27 5.41
N LEU A 99 5.31 0.66 4.27
CA LEU A 99 4.47 1.85 4.13
C LEU A 99 3.01 1.51 4.48
N HIS A 100 2.67 1.65 5.77
CA HIS A 100 1.31 1.54 6.29
C HIS A 100 0.87 2.80 7.02
N LEU A 101 -0.43 3.08 6.97
CA LEU A 101 -1.07 4.08 7.82
C LEU A 101 -1.28 3.50 9.22
N ASN A 102 -1.09 4.33 10.23
CA ASN A 102 -1.33 3.97 11.62
C ASN A 102 -2.84 3.83 11.88
N PRO A 103 -3.34 2.63 12.27
CA PRO A 103 -4.77 2.38 12.44
C PRO A 103 -5.39 3.16 13.60
N ALA A 104 -4.59 3.68 14.54
CA ALA A 104 -5.09 4.51 15.64
C ALA A 104 -5.48 5.93 15.19
N TYR A 105 -4.88 6.43 14.09
CA TYR A 105 -5.06 7.81 13.62
C TYR A 105 -5.65 7.91 12.21
N PHE A 106 -5.75 6.79 11.49
CA PHE A 106 -6.35 6.71 10.17
C PHE A 106 -7.45 5.68 10.11
N SER A 107 -8.54 6.05 9.46
CA SER A 107 -9.66 5.17 9.15
C SER A 107 -9.78 4.99 7.64
N ILE A 108 -9.87 3.73 7.21
CA ILE A 108 -10.15 3.37 5.81
C ILE A 108 -11.66 3.16 5.66
N LEU A 109 -12.30 4.00 4.87
CA LEU A 109 -13.74 3.99 4.62
C LEU A 109 -14.02 3.66 3.16
N ARG A 110 -15.18 3.07 2.88
CA ARG A 110 -15.67 2.84 1.53
C ARG A 110 -16.82 3.78 1.23
N ALA A 111 -16.67 4.63 0.23
CA ALA A 111 -17.69 5.60 -0.18
C ALA A 111 -17.75 5.71 -1.70
N GLY A 112 -18.96 5.62 -2.28
CA GLY A 112 -19.17 5.74 -3.72
C GLY A 112 -18.38 4.72 -4.55
N GLY A 113 -18.20 3.50 -4.04
CA GLY A 113 -17.43 2.45 -4.71
C GLY A 113 -15.90 2.59 -4.62
N ARG A 114 -15.38 3.64 -3.97
CA ARG A 114 -13.95 3.88 -3.78
C ARG A 114 -13.56 3.80 -2.31
N TYR A 115 -12.27 3.63 -2.05
CA TYR A 115 -11.72 3.66 -0.70
C TYR A 115 -11.19 5.07 -0.38
N ILE A 116 -11.40 5.50 0.85
CA ILE A 116 -10.95 6.80 1.34
C ILE A 116 -10.25 6.59 2.68
N ALA A 117 -9.00 7.03 2.77
CA ALA A 117 -8.30 7.12 4.04
C ALA A 117 -8.49 8.52 4.63
N VAL A 118 -8.97 8.59 5.87
CA VAL A 118 -9.17 9.85 6.60
C VAL A 118 -8.40 9.78 7.90
N GLY A 119 -7.53 10.76 8.15
CA GLY A 119 -6.72 10.78 9.36
C GLY A 119 -5.63 11.84 9.36
N LEU A 120 -4.87 11.90 10.46
CA LEU A 120 -3.74 12.81 10.60
C LEU A 120 -2.54 12.00 11.12
N PRO A 121 -1.39 11.99 10.42
CA PRO A 121 -0.22 11.28 10.91
C PRO A 121 0.38 12.00 12.12
N THR A 122 0.87 11.24 13.09
CA THR A 122 1.59 11.79 14.23
C THR A 122 3.02 12.18 13.85
N ALA A 123 3.68 12.98 14.69
CA ALA A 123 5.09 13.29 14.51
C ALA A 123 5.96 12.01 14.51
N SER A 124 5.62 11.02 15.33
CA SER A 124 6.31 9.73 15.38
C SER A 124 6.17 8.93 14.08
N ASP A 125 4.96 8.89 13.51
CA ASP A 125 4.73 8.21 12.22
C ASP A 125 5.59 8.85 11.11
N LEU A 126 5.64 10.19 11.10
CA LEU A 126 6.43 10.95 10.12
C LEU A 126 7.93 10.76 10.32
N ASN A 127 8.42 10.75 11.56
CA ASN A 127 9.83 10.50 11.86
C ASN A 127 10.25 9.10 11.42
N ALA A 128 9.42 8.08 11.68
CA ALA A 128 9.68 6.72 11.22
C ALA A 128 9.79 6.65 9.69
N TRP A 129 8.99 7.43 8.96
CA TRP A 129 9.14 7.53 7.50
C TRP A 129 10.43 8.22 7.08
N VAL A 130 10.80 9.33 7.73
CA VAL A 130 12.04 10.05 7.45
C VAL A 130 13.27 9.19 7.72
N GLU A 131 13.24 8.37 8.77
CA GLU A 131 14.34 7.48 9.14
C GLU A 131 14.52 6.35 8.12
N ASN A 132 13.41 5.73 7.68
CA ASN A 132 13.46 4.48 6.92
C ASN A 132 13.26 4.65 5.41
N PHE A 133 12.77 5.79 4.93
CA PHE A 133 12.46 6.03 3.52
C PHE A 133 13.19 7.24 2.94
N THR A 134 13.51 7.15 1.65
CA THR A 134 14.05 8.23 0.81
C THR A 134 13.16 8.43 -0.41
N CYS A 135 13.45 9.43 -1.23
CA CYS A 135 12.66 9.78 -2.39
C CYS A 135 13.31 9.33 -3.69
N GLN A 136 12.53 8.64 -4.53
CA GLN A 136 12.83 8.46 -5.94
C GLN A 136 11.92 9.39 -6.76
N CYS A 137 12.50 10.40 -7.38
CA CYS A 137 11.75 11.39 -8.15
C CYS A 137 11.20 10.82 -9.45
N TYR A 138 10.06 11.34 -9.86
CA TYR A 138 9.49 11.04 -11.17
C TYR A 138 10.32 11.68 -12.29
N ALA A 139 10.23 11.12 -13.50
CA ALA A 139 10.98 11.62 -14.64
C ALA A 139 10.64 13.09 -14.90
N GLY A 140 11.68 13.93 -15.05
CA GLY A 140 11.55 15.37 -15.27
C GLY A 140 11.30 16.19 -14.00
N TRP A 141 11.23 15.58 -12.82
CA TRP A 141 11.05 16.29 -11.56
C TRP A 141 12.29 16.23 -10.68
N SER A 142 12.54 17.32 -9.96
CA SER A 142 13.51 17.37 -8.86
C SER A 142 12.77 17.27 -7.54
N CYS A 143 13.20 16.34 -6.69
CA CYS A 143 12.64 16.11 -5.37
C CYS A 143 13.75 15.69 -4.41
N ALA A 144 13.55 15.95 -3.13
CA ALA A 144 14.45 15.52 -2.06
C ALA A 144 13.61 15.17 -0.84
N PRO A 145 14.08 14.24 0.03
CA PRO A 145 13.41 13.96 1.28
C PRO A 145 13.34 15.24 2.13
N GLN A 146 12.15 15.81 2.23
CA GLN A 146 11.86 17.03 2.99
C GLN A 146 10.52 16.86 3.66
N LEU A 147 10.54 16.73 4.99
CA LEU A 147 9.32 16.52 5.76
C LEU A 147 8.47 17.80 5.81
N LYS A 148 7.23 17.70 5.33
CA LYS A 148 6.18 18.69 5.45
C LYS A 148 5.02 18.11 6.25
N SER A 149 5.02 18.38 7.55
CA SER A 149 4.00 17.88 8.47
C SER A 149 2.64 18.51 8.16
N PRO A 150 1.59 17.70 7.89
CA PRO A 150 0.25 18.21 7.71
C PRO A 150 -0.32 18.73 9.04
N THR A 151 -1.00 19.87 9.00
CA THR A 151 -1.68 20.48 10.17
C THR A 151 -3.19 20.24 10.19
N ARG A 152 -3.72 19.60 9.15
CA ARG A 152 -5.15 19.31 8.98
C ARG A 152 -5.34 17.84 8.63
N ILE A 153 -6.52 17.32 8.95
CA ILE A 153 -6.94 15.98 8.57
C ILE A 153 -6.72 15.79 7.06
N GLN A 154 -6.03 14.70 6.71
CA GLN A 154 -5.81 14.27 5.35
C GLN A 154 -6.97 13.39 4.91
N VAL A 155 -7.49 13.67 3.71
CA VAL A 155 -8.49 12.85 3.04
C VAL A 155 -7.86 12.36 1.75
N ILE A 156 -7.52 11.08 1.70
CA ILE A 156 -6.80 10.45 0.60
C ILE A 156 -7.77 9.51 -0.09
N ARG A 157 -8.05 9.78 -1.37
CA ARG A 157 -8.94 8.94 -2.19
C ARG A 157 -8.08 7.95 -2.97
N VAL A 158 -8.37 6.66 -2.78
CA VAL A 158 -7.74 5.54 -3.48
C VAL A 158 -8.66 5.06 -4.60
#